data_AF-B7KED5-F1
#
_entry.id   AF-B7KED5-F1
#
_cell.length_a   1.000
_cell.length_b   1.000
_cell.length_c   1.000
_cell.angle_alpha   90.00
_cell.angle_beta   90.00
_cell.angle_gamma   90.00
#
_symmetry.space_group_name_H-M   'P 1'
#
loop_
_entity.id
_entity.type
_entity.pdbx_description
1 polymer ?
#
loop_
_entity_poly.entity_id
_entity_poly.type
_entity_poly.pdbx_seq_one_letter_code
_entity_poly.pdbx_strand_id
1 'polypeptide(L)'
;MIYRDSKQFFTAIAENLNIPTTNENDKPLSTEALKAEITLNVNPNTLFIFPHAKRIPTGIRYWLDFIGDQGVKIIAFTVTNPKKDIFLKLQELELPLLSNNQIRAIIQDEAQQQGISLTRSEIAEFVASCGKNPFLARKNVAAYALGLDQPLEHTQYIDISPITYSALLSIGLFRFVGLGIGDRGLYVVGSCVFLFFMIIRQLGKIRGSRRKIGQ
;
A
#
# COMPACT_ATOMS: atom_id res chain seq x y z
N MET A 1 4.04 -2.82 20.42
CA MET A 1 3.99 -1.82 21.50
C MET A 1 3.49 -0.51 20.91
N ILE A 2 2.32 -0.02 21.34
CA ILE A 2 1.73 1.22 20.82
C ILE A 2 2.33 2.37 21.63
N TYR A 3 2.95 3.35 20.97
CA TYR A 3 3.67 4.50 21.53
C TYR A 3 2.79 5.49 22.35
N ARG A 4 1.92 5.00 23.24
CA ARG A 4 1.01 5.82 24.04
C ARG A 4 1.66 6.36 25.32
N ASP A 5 2.53 5.57 25.94
CA ASP A 5 3.23 5.97 27.15
C ASP A 5 4.70 6.30 26.84
N SER A 6 5.07 7.56 27.05
CA SER A 6 6.43 8.06 26.86
C SER A 6 7.44 7.34 27.75
N LYS A 7 7.07 6.97 28.98
CA LYS A 7 7.99 6.30 29.90
C LYS A 7 8.31 4.88 29.42
N GLN A 8 7.29 4.13 29.05
CA GLN A 8 7.46 2.80 28.46
C GLN A 8 8.29 2.84 27.17
N PHE A 9 8.09 3.86 26.34
CA PHE A 9 8.88 4.05 25.11
C PHE A 9 10.36 4.23 25.38
N PHE A 10 10.75 5.16 26.25
CA PHE A 10 12.17 5.39 26.57
C PHE A 10 12.79 4.23 27.34
N THR A 11 12.02 3.56 28.20
CA THR A 11 12.49 2.36 28.90
C THR A 11 12.81 1.25 27.90
N ALA A 12 11.92 0.98 26.94
CA ALA A 12 12.16 -0.01 25.90
C ALA A 12 13.37 0.33 25.02
N ILE A 13 13.62 1.62 24.75
CA ILE A 13 14.84 2.04 24.03
C ILE A 13 16.08 1.78 24.87
N ALA A 14 16.08 2.18 26.14
CA ALA A 14 17.21 1.99 27.05
C ALA A 14 17.54 0.49 27.20
N GLU A 15 16.54 -0.37 27.33
CA GLU A 15 16.71 -1.83 27.35
C GLU A 15 17.37 -2.36 26.07
N ASN A 16 16.91 -1.90 24.90
CA ASN A 16 17.49 -2.31 23.61
C ASN A 16 18.93 -1.82 23.40
N LEU A 17 19.28 -0.68 24.01
CA LEU A 17 20.64 -0.12 23.97
C LEU A 17 21.51 -0.62 25.14
N ASN A 18 20.99 -1.50 25.98
CA ASN A 18 21.65 -2.03 27.17
C ASN A 18 22.11 -0.91 28.14
N ILE A 19 21.28 0.13 28.29
CA ILE A 19 21.49 1.26 29.18
C ILE A 19 20.72 1.00 30.49
N PRO A 20 21.35 1.21 31.67
CA PRO A 20 20.67 1.01 32.95
C PRO A 20 19.44 1.93 33.07
N THR A 21 18.30 1.33 33.45
CA THR A 21 17.03 2.06 33.64
C THR A 21 16.76 2.43 35.10
N THR A 22 17.66 2.03 36.01
CA THR A 22 17.65 2.34 37.43
C THR A 22 18.83 3.20 37.83
N ASN A 23 18.63 4.07 38.82
CA ASN A 23 19.69 4.82 39.48
C ASN A 23 20.53 3.93 40.41
N GLU A 24 21.62 4.48 40.96
CA GLU A 24 22.48 3.86 41.99
C GLU A 24 21.73 3.35 43.23
N ASN A 25 20.51 3.85 43.47
CA ASN A 25 19.63 3.44 44.57
C ASN A 25 18.51 2.46 44.14
N ASP A 26 18.66 1.77 43.00
CA ASP A 26 17.67 0.87 42.39
C ASP A 26 16.28 1.49 42.13
N LYS A 27 16.19 2.82 42.09
CA LYS A 27 14.96 3.54 41.77
C LYS A 27 14.82 3.72 40.26
N PRO A 28 13.60 3.54 39.69
CA PRO A 28 13.39 3.71 38.26
C PRO A 28 13.63 5.17 37.86
N LEU A 29 14.39 5.36 36.78
CA LEU A 29 14.66 6.68 36.21
C LEU A 29 13.36 7.40 35.78
N SER A 30 13.38 8.72 35.87
CA SER A 30 12.34 9.57 35.30
C SER A 30 12.43 9.57 33.77
N THR A 31 11.37 10.01 33.08
CA THR A 31 11.37 10.13 31.62
C THR A 31 12.44 11.09 31.11
N GLU A 32 12.71 12.18 31.84
CA GLU A 32 13.74 13.16 31.49
C GLU A 32 15.14 12.59 31.71
N ALA A 33 15.35 11.88 32.81
CA ALA A 33 16.63 11.24 33.10
C ALA A 33 16.94 10.13 32.09
N LEU A 34 15.94 9.32 31.69
CA LEU A 34 16.10 8.33 30.61
C LEU A 34 16.48 8.99 29.28
N LYS A 35 15.86 10.12 28.91
CA LYS A 35 16.23 10.84 27.68
C LYS A 35 17.68 11.32 27.72
N ALA A 36 18.12 11.87 28.85
CA ALA A 36 19.49 12.34 29.03
C ALA A 36 20.48 11.18 28.92
N GLU A 37 20.24 10.08 29.62
CA GLU A 37 21.08 8.87 29.57
C GLU A 37 21.16 8.27 28.16
N ILE A 38 20.03 8.15 27.46
CA ILE A 38 20.02 7.66 26.07
C ILE A 38 20.83 8.61 25.19
N THR A 39 20.66 9.93 25.34
CA THR A 39 21.40 10.91 24.54
C THR A 39 22.91 10.80 24.77
N LEU A 40 23.37 10.58 26.00
CA LEU A 40 24.80 10.43 26.31
C LEU A 40 25.42 9.16 25.74
N ASN A 41 24.64 8.08 25.65
CA ASN A 41 25.14 6.77 25.22
C ASN A 41 24.95 6.51 23.71
N VAL A 42 24.22 7.38 23.02
CA VAL A 42 23.96 7.25 21.59
C VAL A 42 25.08 7.91 20.79
N ASN A 43 25.46 7.29 19.68
CA ASN A 43 26.54 7.75 18.81
C ASN A 43 26.12 7.69 17.33
N PRO A 44 26.95 8.20 16.38
CA PRO A 44 26.62 8.15 14.95
C PRO A 44 26.50 6.74 14.34
N ASN A 45 26.95 5.70 15.07
CA ASN A 45 26.78 4.30 14.68
C ASN A 45 25.47 3.70 15.22
N THR A 46 24.75 4.39 16.10
CA THR A 46 23.43 3.97 16.55
C THR A 46 22.40 4.19 15.46
N LEU A 47 21.57 3.16 15.24
CA LEU A 47 20.48 3.19 14.27
C LEU A 47 19.14 2.98 14.98
N PHE A 48 18.25 3.96 14.87
CA PHE A 48 16.86 3.82 15.32
C PHE A 48 15.96 3.42 14.15
N ILE A 49 15.19 2.35 14.34
CA ILE A 49 14.22 1.86 13.35
C ILE A 49 12.81 1.97 13.92
N PHE A 50 11.94 2.72 13.25
CA PHE A 50 10.55 2.93 13.66
C PHE A 50 9.58 2.37 12.62
N PRO A 51 9.03 1.15 12.81
CA PRO A 51 8.10 0.51 11.87
C PRO A 51 6.77 1.25 11.67
N HIS A 52 6.38 2.08 12.65
CA HIS A 52 5.09 2.78 12.67
C HIS A 52 5.25 4.26 13.06
N ALA A 53 6.01 5.00 12.27
CA ALA A 53 6.45 6.35 12.64
C ALA A 53 5.30 7.37 12.76
N LYS A 54 4.18 7.17 12.03
CA LYS A 54 2.98 8.01 12.14
C LYS A 54 2.41 8.09 13.57
N ARG A 55 2.61 7.04 14.37
CA ARG A 55 2.06 6.94 15.73
C ARG A 55 2.96 7.55 16.80
N ILE A 56 4.13 8.07 16.43
CA ILE A 56 5.06 8.69 17.39
C ILE A 56 4.45 10.01 17.88
N PRO A 57 4.28 10.21 19.21
CA PRO A 57 3.82 11.47 19.79
C PRO A 57 4.78 12.64 19.53
N THR A 58 4.25 13.86 19.47
CA THR A 58 5.02 15.08 19.17
C THR A 58 6.23 15.27 20.09
N GLY A 59 6.09 15.02 21.40
CA GLY A 59 7.19 15.15 22.36
C GLY A 59 8.36 14.20 22.11
N ILE A 60 8.09 13.01 21.54
CA ILE A 60 9.14 12.08 21.14
C ILE A 60 9.77 12.53 19.81
N ARG A 61 8.99 13.11 18.89
CA ARG A 61 9.54 13.64 17.62
C ARG A 61 10.54 14.76 17.83
N TYR A 62 10.28 15.68 18.76
CA TYR A 62 11.25 16.73 19.09
C TYR A 62 12.54 16.16 19.68
N TRP A 63 12.43 15.13 20.52
CA TRP A 63 13.62 14.44 21.03
C TRP A 63 14.39 13.71 19.91
N LEU A 64 13.67 13.05 18.99
CA LEU A 64 14.28 12.42 17.82
C LEU A 64 14.99 13.44 16.92
N ASP A 65 14.42 14.65 16.80
CA ASP A 65 15.01 15.74 16.02
C ASP A 65 16.35 16.18 16.62
N PHE A 66 16.38 16.34 17.95
CA PHE A 66 17.58 16.68 18.70
C PHE A 66 18.70 15.62 18.58
N ILE A 67 18.38 14.33 18.74
CA ILE A 67 19.40 13.28 18.56
C ILE A 67 19.80 13.12 17.09
N GLY A 68 18.91 13.43 16.15
CA GLY A 68 19.23 13.44 14.72
C GLY A 68 20.30 14.48 14.39
N ASP A 69 20.23 15.66 15.02
CA ASP A 69 21.24 16.72 14.90
C ASP A 69 22.61 16.31 15.51
N GLN A 70 22.64 15.31 16.40
CA GLN A 70 23.89 14.71 16.93
C GLN A 70 24.52 13.66 16.01
N GLY A 71 23.94 13.42 14.82
CA GLY A 71 24.48 12.51 13.80
C GLY A 71 23.96 11.08 13.87
N VAL A 72 22.91 10.84 14.65
CA VAL A 72 22.28 9.52 14.81
C VAL A 72 21.45 9.16 13.59
N LYS A 73 21.54 7.92 13.13
CA LYS A 73 20.77 7.45 11.97
C LYS A 73 19.37 7.04 12.39
N ILE A 74 18.36 7.56 11.70
CA ILE A 74 16.95 7.30 11.99
C ILE A 74 16.27 6.80 10.71
N ILE A 75 15.65 5.61 10.79
CA ILE A 75 14.84 5.02 9.73
C ILE A 75 13.39 4.96 10.22
N ALA A 76 12.49 5.60 9.48
CA ALA A 76 11.09 5.72 9.83
C ALA A 76 10.20 5.17 8.71
N PHE A 77 9.41 4.15 9.02
CA PHE A 77 8.42 3.59 8.09
C PHE A 77 7.06 4.26 8.31
N THR A 78 6.46 4.73 7.23
CA THR A 78 5.11 5.32 7.22
C THR A 78 4.40 5.05 5.90
N VAL A 79 3.08 4.90 5.96
CA VAL A 79 2.22 4.76 4.76
C VAL A 79 2.08 6.09 4.01
N THR A 80 2.15 7.20 4.75
CA THR A 80 2.09 8.55 4.19
C THR A 80 3.02 9.42 5.00
N ASN A 81 3.93 10.14 4.34
CA ASN A 81 4.82 11.06 5.03
C ASN A 81 3.98 12.16 5.72
N PRO A 82 4.07 12.32 7.06
CA PRO A 82 3.33 13.36 7.78
C PRO A 82 3.82 14.78 7.46
N LYS A 83 4.96 14.96 6.78
CA LYS A 83 5.53 16.26 6.33
C LYS A 83 5.62 17.30 7.45
N LYS A 84 6.05 16.88 8.64
CA LYS A 84 6.16 17.71 9.85
C LYS A 84 7.35 17.28 10.70
N ASP A 85 7.83 18.16 11.58
CA ASP A 85 8.85 17.86 12.59
C ASP A 85 10.11 17.21 11.97
N ILE A 86 10.67 16.20 12.62
CA ILE A 86 11.81 15.41 12.13
C ILE A 86 11.60 14.84 10.72
N PHE A 87 10.36 14.56 10.31
CA PHE A 87 10.09 13.97 9.00
C PHE A 87 10.41 14.92 7.83
N LEU A 88 10.60 16.22 8.09
CA LEU A 88 11.08 17.18 7.10
C LEU A 88 12.60 17.08 6.86
N LYS A 89 13.37 16.64 7.87
CA LYS A 89 14.83 16.47 7.77
C LYS A 89 15.23 15.11 7.20
N LEU A 90 14.36 14.11 7.32
CA LEU A 90 14.63 12.75 6.84
C LEU A 90 14.52 12.67 5.31
N GLN A 91 15.45 11.94 4.69
CA GLN A 91 15.37 11.63 3.26
C GLN A 91 14.17 10.73 2.98
N GLU A 92 13.31 11.15 2.06
CA GLU A 92 12.16 10.37 1.63
C GLU A 92 12.59 9.33 0.58
N LEU A 93 12.26 8.07 0.87
CA LEU A 93 12.41 6.95 -0.04
C LEU A 93 11.03 6.30 -0.23
N GLU A 94 10.44 6.50 -1.39
CA GLU A 94 9.18 5.84 -1.75
C GLU A 94 9.46 4.42 -2.24
N LEU A 95 8.79 3.44 -1.62
CA LEU A 95 8.83 2.05 -2.07
C LEU A 95 7.78 1.85 -3.16
N PRO A 96 8.18 1.60 -4.42
CA PRO A 96 7.23 1.36 -5.50
C PRO A 96 6.50 0.03 -5.29
N LEU A 97 5.27 -0.05 -5.78
CA LEU A 97 4.55 -1.32 -5.86
C LEU A 97 5.30 -2.30 -6.77
N LEU A 98 5.28 -3.58 -6.40
CA LEU A 98 5.93 -4.62 -7.18
C LEU A 98 5.27 -4.78 -8.55
N SER A 99 6.08 -5.10 -9.55
CA SER A 99 5.59 -5.48 -10.88
C SER A 99 4.96 -6.88 -10.84
N ASN A 100 4.05 -7.16 -11.78
CA ASN A 100 3.42 -8.48 -11.88
C ASN A 100 4.44 -9.61 -12.11
N ASN A 101 5.57 -9.31 -12.77
CA ASN A 101 6.65 -10.27 -12.97
C ASN A 101 7.37 -10.61 -11.66
N GLN A 102 7.61 -9.61 -10.80
CA GLN A 102 8.20 -9.83 -9.48
C GLN A 102 7.26 -10.62 -8.56
N ILE A 103 5.96 -10.33 -8.60
CA ILE A 103 4.96 -11.10 -7.84
C ILE A 103 4.91 -12.54 -8.32
N ARG A 104 4.94 -12.78 -9.63
CA ARG A 104 5.03 -14.13 -10.20
C ARG A 104 6.26 -14.88 -9.68
N ALA A 105 7.43 -14.23 -9.64
CA ALA A 105 8.65 -14.83 -9.11
C ALA A 105 8.51 -15.19 -7.62
N ILE A 106 7.88 -14.32 -6.82
CA ILE A 106 7.61 -14.58 -5.40
C ILE A 106 6.65 -15.76 -5.22
N ILE A 107 5.61 -15.87 -6.04
CA ILE A 107 4.66 -17.00 -6.02
C ILE A 107 5.37 -18.31 -6.36
N GLN A 108 6.25 -18.29 -7.36
CA GLN A 108 7.01 -19.47 -7.77
C GLN A 108 8.00 -19.92 -6.69
N ASP A 109 8.72 -18.96 -6.08
CA ASP A 109 9.64 -19.22 -4.98
C ASP A 109 8.92 -19.80 -3.76
N GLU A 110 7.77 -19.22 -3.37
CA GLU A 110 6.95 -19.73 -2.26
C GLU A 110 6.39 -21.14 -2.58
N ALA A 111 5.88 -21.36 -3.80
CA ALA A 111 5.36 -22.66 -4.20
C ALA A 111 6.45 -23.74 -4.16
N GLN A 112 7.67 -23.39 -4.61
CA GLN A 112 8.83 -24.28 -4.52
C GLN A 112 9.21 -24.60 -3.08
N GLN A 113 9.17 -23.61 -2.17
CA GLN A 113 9.44 -23.81 -0.74
C GLN A 113 8.40 -24.71 -0.07
N GLN A 114 7.14 -24.62 -0.49
CA GLN A 114 6.05 -25.46 0.01
C GLN A 114 5.95 -26.83 -0.72
N GLY A 115 6.81 -27.09 -1.73
CA GLY A 115 6.81 -28.34 -2.48
C GLY A 115 5.63 -28.52 -3.45
N ILE A 116 5.01 -27.42 -3.88
CA ILE A 116 3.81 -27.41 -4.71
C ILE A 116 4.18 -27.03 -6.15
N SER A 117 3.64 -27.77 -7.11
CA SER A 117 3.74 -27.41 -8.52
C SER A 117 2.50 -26.63 -8.94
N LEU A 118 2.67 -25.33 -9.25
CA LEU A 118 1.61 -24.49 -9.78
C LEU A 118 1.68 -24.42 -11.31
N THR A 119 0.53 -24.55 -11.96
CA THR A 119 0.39 -24.33 -13.39
C THR A 119 0.45 -22.84 -13.74
N ARG A 120 0.72 -22.53 -15.02
CA ARG A 120 0.77 -21.13 -15.49
C ARG A 120 -0.57 -20.38 -15.28
N SER A 121 -1.68 -21.09 -15.37
CA SER A 121 -3.02 -20.54 -15.17
C SER A 121 -3.27 -20.18 -13.71
N GLU A 122 -2.95 -21.07 -12.77
CA GLU A 122 -3.07 -20.81 -11.33
C GLU A 122 -2.19 -19.65 -10.90
N ILE A 123 -0.95 -19.57 -11.41
CA ILE A 123 -0.06 -18.42 -11.16
C ILE A 123 -0.69 -17.12 -11.64
N ALA A 124 -1.35 -17.11 -12.81
CA ALA A 124 -2.00 -15.90 -13.32
C ALA A 124 -3.20 -15.48 -12.45
N GLU A 125 -3.97 -16.45 -11.96
CA GLU A 125 -5.08 -16.21 -11.03
C GLU A 125 -4.59 -15.66 -9.69
N PHE A 126 -3.52 -16.23 -9.13
CA PHE A 126 -2.90 -15.69 -7.92
C PHE A 126 -2.38 -14.27 -8.11
N VAL A 127 -1.68 -13.98 -9.22
CA VAL A 127 -1.20 -12.62 -9.52
C VAL A 127 -2.37 -11.63 -9.59
N ALA A 128 -3.49 -12.02 -10.20
CA ALA A 128 -4.69 -11.18 -10.28
C ALA A 128 -5.29 -10.93 -8.88
N SER A 129 -5.36 -11.97 -8.04
CA SER A 129 -5.92 -11.94 -6.68
C SER A 129 -5.14 -11.06 -5.70
N CYS A 130 -3.81 -10.96 -5.88
CA CYS A 130 -2.91 -10.38 -4.89
C CYS A 130 -2.71 -8.86 -5.02
N GLY A 131 -3.18 -8.24 -6.10
CA GLY A 131 -3.15 -6.78 -6.26
C GLY A 131 -1.77 -6.13 -6.07
N LYS A 132 -0.70 -6.81 -6.52
CA LYS A 132 0.72 -6.39 -6.35
C LYS A 132 1.25 -6.40 -4.90
N ASN A 133 0.56 -7.06 -3.97
CA ASN A 133 1.04 -7.21 -2.60
C ASN A 133 1.78 -8.56 -2.41
N PRO A 134 3.06 -8.55 -2.01
CA PRO A 134 3.85 -9.76 -1.84
C PRO A 134 3.39 -10.62 -0.65
N PHE A 135 2.85 -10.00 0.42
CA PHE A 135 2.35 -10.74 1.58
C PHE A 135 1.09 -11.54 1.24
N LEU A 136 0.19 -10.95 0.45
CA LEU A 136 -0.99 -11.64 -0.08
C LEU A 136 -0.59 -12.81 -0.99
N ALA A 137 0.42 -12.61 -1.85
CA ALA A 137 0.93 -13.67 -2.71
C ALA A 137 1.40 -14.89 -1.91
N ARG A 138 2.24 -14.68 -0.88
CA ARG A 138 2.71 -15.78 -0.02
C ARG A 138 1.58 -16.43 0.76
N LYS A 139 0.67 -15.62 1.33
CA LYS A 139 -0.50 -16.11 2.07
C LYS A 139 -1.40 -16.99 1.19
N ASN A 140 -1.65 -16.59 -0.06
CA ASN A 140 -2.52 -17.34 -0.97
C ASN A 140 -1.89 -18.66 -1.39
N VAL A 141 -0.58 -18.69 -1.66
CA VAL A 141 0.15 -19.93 -1.95
C VAL A 141 0.16 -20.86 -0.73
N ALA A 142 0.42 -20.34 0.46
CA ALA A 142 0.37 -21.12 1.70
C ALA A 142 -1.04 -21.64 2.01
N ALA A 143 -2.09 -20.88 1.68
CA ALA A 143 -3.47 -21.34 1.83
C ALA A 143 -3.81 -22.46 0.84
N TYR A 144 -3.37 -22.32 -0.42
CA TYR A 144 -3.50 -23.35 -1.44
C TYR A 144 -2.77 -24.65 -1.02
N ALA A 145 -1.59 -24.54 -0.40
CA ALA A 145 -0.85 -25.67 0.19
C ALA A 145 -1.70 -26.47 1.19
N LEU A 146 -2.52 -25.76 1.96
CA LEU A 146 -3.38 -26.32 3.00
C LEU A 146 -4.74 -26.80 2.46
N GLY A 147 -5.00 -26.65 1.15
CA GLY A 147 -6.28 -26.98 0.53
C GLY A 147 -7.41 -26.02 0.90
N LEU A 148 -7.08 -24.78 1.30
CA LEU A 148 -8.05 -23.76 1.65
C LEU A 148 -8.39 -22.89 0.43
N ASP A 149 -9.63 -22.97 -0.06
CA ASP A 149 -10.14 -22.04 -1.08
C ASP A 149 -10.38 -20.66 -0.45
N GLN A 150 -9.58 -19.67 -0.86
CA GLN A 150 -9.78 -18.27 -0.49
C GLN A 150 -10.51 -17.51 -1.60
N PRO A 151 -11.57 -16.75 -1.28
CA PRO A 151 -12.21 -15.88 -2.27
C PRO A 151 -11.23 -14.78 -2.72
N LEU A 152 -11.32 -14.39 -3.98
CA LEU A 152 -10.54 -13.31 -4.60
C LEU A 152 -10.68 -12.00 -3.79
N GLU A 153 -9.67 -11.64 -2.98
CA GLU A 153 -9.66 -10.40 -2.18
C GLU A 153 -9.40 -9.14 -3.02
N HIS A 154 -8.74 -9.27 -4.18
CA HIS A 154 -8.48 -8.16 -5.09
C HIS A 154 -8.70 -8.60 -6.53
N THR A 155 -9.65 -7.99 -7.24
CA THR A 155 -9.69 -8.04 -8.70
C THR A 155 -9.07 -6.75 -9.22
N GLN A 156 -7.95 -6.87 -9.94
CA GLN A 156 -7.37 -5.72 -10.65
C GLN A 156 -8.38 -5.23 -11.70
N TYR A 157 -9.03 -4.10 -11.42
CA TYR A 157 -9.97 -3.48 -12.35
C TYR A 157 -9.22 -2.95 -13.57
N ILE A 158 -9.41 -3.60 -14.71
CA ILE A 158 -8.94 -3.06 -15.99
C ILE A 158 -9.91 -1.96 -16.37
N ASP A 159 -9.43 -0.72 -16.46
CA ASP A 159 -10.27 0.39 -16.90
C ASP A 159 -10.52 0.33 -18.41
N ILE A 160 -11.64 -0.29 -18.80
CA ILE A 160 -12.08 -0.43 -20.20
C ILE A 160 -12.76 0.87 -20.70
N SER A 161 -12.95 1.87 -19.82
CA SER A 161 -13.63 3.13 -20.15
C SER A 161 -13.10 3.80 -21.44
N PRO A 162 -11.77 3.92 -21.66
CA PRO A 162 -11.24 4.56 -22.87
C PRO A 162 -11.73 3.91 -24.16
N ILE A 163 -11.72 2.57 -24.22
CA ILE A 163 -12.17 1.80 -25.38
C ILE A 163 -13.67 2.04 -25.64
N THR A 164 -14.48 2.06 -24.57
CA THR A 164 -15.93 2.30 -24.70
C THR A 164 -16.26 3.71 -25.19
N TYR A 165 -15.50 4.73 -24.76
CA TYR A 165 -15.71 6.11 -25.21
C TYR A 165 -15.31 6.28 -26.68
N SER A 166 -14.19 5.70 -27.11
CA SER A 166 -13.76 5.74 -28.51
C SER A 166 -14.79 5.11 -29.44
N ALA A 167 -15.33 3.94 -29.10
CA ALA A 167 -16.37 3.29 -29.91
C ALA A 167 -17.64 4.15 -30.02
N LEU A 168 -18.07 4.77 -28.91
CA LEU A 168 -19.25 5.63 -28.89
C LEU A 168 -19.07 6.88 -29.77
N LEU A 169 -17.88 7.49 -29.74
CA LEU A 169 -17.54 8.64 -30.59
C LEU A 169 -17.51 8.28 -32.08
N SER A 170 -16.96 7.11 -32.44
CA SER A 170 -16.96 6.63 -33.82
C SER A 170 -18.39 6.45 -34.37
N ILE A 171 -19.30 5.89 -33.57
CA ILE A 171 -20.72 5.76 -33.95
C ILE A 171 -21.37 7.16 -34.12
N GLY A 172 -21.02 8.11 -33.25
CA GLY A 172 -21.43 9.50 -33.38
C GLY A 172 -20.95 10.16 -34.69
N LEU A 173 -19.72 9.88 -35.13
CA LEU A 173 -19.19 10.39 -36.40
C LEU A 173 -19.94 9.82 -37.61
N PHE A 174 -20.28 8.52 -37.62
CA PHE A 174 -21.07 7.93 -38.71
C PHE A 174 -22.45 8.61 -38.86
N ARG A 175 -23.04 9.06 -37.76
CA ARG A 175 -24.29 9.85 -37.77
C ARG A 175 -24.11 11.19 -38.47
N PHE A 176 -23.01 11.91 -38.21
CA PHE A 176 -22.71 13.18 -38.87
C PHE A 176 -22.41 13.01 -40.36
N VAL A 177 -21.70 11.94 -40.73
CA VAL A 177 -21.43 11.62 -42.14
C VAL A 177 -22.72 11.29 -42.89
N GLY A 178 -23.62 10.50 -42.31
CA GLY A 178 -24.93 10.22 -42.90
C GLY A 178 -25.79 11.49 -43.10
N LEU A 179 -25.76 12.41 -42.13
CA LEU A 179 -26.41 13.71 -42.26
C LEU A 179 -25.79 14.56 -43.38
N GLY A 180 -24.46 14.57 -43.49
CA GLY A 180 -23.72 15.33 -44.49
C GLY A 180 -23.87 14.81 -45.92
N ILE A 181 -24.07 13.50 -46.10
CA ILE A 181 -24.30 12.85 -47.42
C ILE A 181 -25.78 12.88 -47.82
N GLY A 182 -26.68 13.24 -46.89
CA GLY A 182 -28.13 13.23 -47.12
C GLY A 182 -28.78 11.84 -47.08
N ASP A 183 -28.01 10.81 -46.69
CA ASP A 183 -28.48 9.45 -46.52
C ASP A 183 -29.16 9.27 -45.14
N ARG A 184 -30.49 9.27 -45.17
CA ARG A 184 -31.32 9.06 -43.98
C ARG A 184 -31.15 7.65 -43.40
N GLY A 185 -30.83 6.65 -44.22
CA GLY A 185 -30.63 5.27 -43.79
C GLY A 185 -29.44 5.15 -42.85
N LEU A 186 -28.29 5.70 -43.25
CA LEU A 186 -27.07 5.66 -42.44
C LEU A 186 -27.22 6.43 -41.12
N TYR A 187 -27.92 7.57 -41.14
CA TYR A 187 -28.23 8.34 -39.94
C TYR A 187 -29.12 7.57 -38.94
N VAL A 188 -30.16 6.89 -39.43
CA VAL A 188 -31.10 6.13 -38.60
C VAL A 188 -30.43 4.88 -38.02
N VAL A 189 -29.68 4.12 -38.84
CA VAL A 189 -28.96 2.93 -38.39
C VAL A 189 -27.92 3.30 -37.33
N GLY A 190 -27.11 4.34 -37.56
CA GLY A 190 -26.15 4.81 -36.57
C GLY A 190 -26.80 5.25 -35.25
N SER A 191 -27.99 5.86 -35.33
CA SER A 191 -28.76 6.29 -34.14
C SER A 191 -29.33 5.12 -33.33
N CYS A 192 -29.83 4.07 -34.01
CA CYS A 192 -30.31 2.85 -33.34
C CYS A 192 -29.17 2.13 -32.62
N VAL A 193 -28.00 1.98 -33.26
CA VAL A 193 -26.82 1.35 -32.67
C VAL A 193 -26.31 2.15 -31.46
N PHE A 194 -26.28 3.48 -31.56
CA PHE A 194 -25.87 4.35 -30.46
C PHE A 194 -26.79 4.21 -29.23
N LEU A 195 -28.11 4.24 -29.44
CA LEU A 195 -29.10 4.08 -28.37
C LEU A 195 -28.99 2.71 -27.71
N PHE A 196 -28.87 1.65 -28.51
CA PHE A 196 -28.69 0.29 -28.01
C PHE A 196 -27.43 0.16 -27.14
N PHE A 197 -26.31 0.74 -27.58
CA PHE A 197 -25.06 0.74 -26.83
C PHE A 197 -25.15 1.54 -25.52
N MET A 198 -25.85 2.68 -25.52
CA MET A 198 -26.10 3.46 -24.30
C MET A 198 -26.97 2.69 -23.28
N ILE A 199 -28.00 1.98 -23.74
CA ILE A 199 -28.88 1.18 -22.87
C ILE A 199 -28.06 0.05 -22.22
N ILE A 200 -27.26 -0.70 -23.00
CA ILE A 200 -26.38 -1.74 -22.46
C ILE A 200 -25.40 -1.17 -21.43
N ARG A 201 -24.80 -0.01 -21.73
CA ARG A 201 -23.87 0.65 -20.81
C ARG A 201 -24.55 1.06 -19.51
N GLN A 202 -25.77 1.58 -19.57
CA GLN A 202 -26.53 1.98 -18.38
C GLN A 202 -26.91 0.78 -17.52
N LEU A 203 -27.33 -0.32 -18.14
CA LEU A 203 -27.55 -1.60 -17.46
C LEU A 203 -26.27 -2.16 -16.81
N GLY A 204 -25.13 -2.04 -17.47
CA GLY A 204 -23.82 -2.43 -16.93
C GLY A 204 -23.38 -1.59 -15.71
N LYS A 205 -23.61 -0.27 -15.73
CA LYS A 205 -23.32 0.62 -14.59
C LYS A 205 -24.14 0.30 -13.34
N ILE A 206 -25.39 -0.16 -13.50
CA ILE A 206 -26.25 -0.51 -12.36
C ILE A 206 -25.69 -1.72 -11.59
N ARG A 207 -25.00 -2.65 -12.26
CA ARG A 207 -24.31 -3.78 -11.61
C ARG A 207 -23.01 -3.38 -10.90
N GLY A 208 -22.32 -2.33 -11.37
CA GLY A 208 -21.07 -1.82 -10.77
C GLY A 208 -21.23 -0.95 -9.52
N SER A 209 -22.47 -0.62 -9.12
CA SER A 209 -22.76 0.22 -7.93
C SER A 209 -22.91 -0.60 -6.63
N ARG A 210 -22.45 -1.86 -6.58
CA ARG A 210 -22.42 -2.62 -5.33
C ARG A 210 -21.14 -2.35 -4.55
N ARG A 211 -21.31 -1.45 -3.57
CA ARG A 211 -20.52 -1.27 -2.33
C ARG A 211 -19.06 -0.89 -2.49
N LYS A 212 -18.79 0.41 -2.34
CA LYS A 212 -17.62 0.86 -1.57
C LYS A 212 -17.82 0.39 -0.13
N ILE A 213 -17.15 -0.68 0.27
CA ILE A 213 -16.94 -0.99 1.70
C ILE A 213 -15.64 -0.28 2.06
N GLY A 214 -15.71 0.70 2.97
CA GLY A 214 -14.54 1.44 3.43
C GLY A 214 -14.74 2.94 3.69
N GLN A 215 -15.94 3.37 4.08
CA GLN A 215 -16.08 4.47 5.05
C GLN A 215 -16.55 3.87 6.36
#